data_AF-A0A5C8AGB2-F1
#
_entry.id   AF-A0A5C8AGB2-F1
#
_cell.length_a   1.000
_cell.length_b   1.000
_cell.length_c   1.000
_cell.angle_alpha   90.00
_cell.angle_beta   90.00
_cell.angle_gamma   90.00
#
_symmetry.space_group_name_H-M   'P 1'
#
loop_
_entity.id
_entity.type
_entity.pdbx_description
1 polymer ?
#
loop_
_entity_poly.entity_id
_entity_poly.type
_entity_poly.pdbx_seq_one_letter_code
_entity_poly.pdbx_strand_id
1 'polypeptide(L)'
;MRVNLKYFQLLTDAIIPLLGYFLWHWNLYFIVLFYLLDYLAYEVFSHIKANKVQTTLKREQSIAWLKLGIVSALLFIVNCVLVQLTMKAIVPTIDFTKELSAFWNYKDMGIEQGYFLLPLIAFAGYQRYKMEFLMTGLVQKISIHQIFTKHIQAQLIAFGFIAFTFGLSFLIVFPEIVYVLGIVLFTGLYQFFRK
;
A
#
# COMPACT_ATOMS: atom_id res chain seq x y z
N MET A 1 -12.43 -26.41 -10.02
CA MET A 1 -12.95 -25.02 -10.01
C MET A 1 -11.79 -24.07 -10.31
N ARG A 2 -11.89 -23.21 -11.33
CA ARG A 2 -10.88 -22.16 -11.55
C ARG A 2 -11.14 -21.06 -10.51
N VAL A 3 -10.38 -21.06 -9.42
CA VAL A 3 -10.44 -19.99 -8.42
C VAL A 3 -10.16 -18.68 -9.14
N ASN A 4 -11.08 -17.72 -9.03
CA ASN A 4 -10.87 -16.41 -9.62
C ASN A 4 -9.78 -15.69 -8.81
N LEU A 5 -8.60 -15.52 -9.43
CA LEU A 5 -7.38 -15.03 -8.79
C LEU A 5 -7.58 -13.68 -8.08
N LYS A 6 -8.51 -12.83 -8.54
CA LYS A 6 -8.80 -11.54 -7.93
C LYS A 6 -9.32 -11.67 -6.49
N TYR A 7 -10.21 -12.62 -6.24
CA TYR A 7 -10.76 -12.85 -4.90
C TYR A 7 -9.72 -13.47 -3.97
N PHE A 8 -8.88 -14.37 -4.51
CA PHE A 8 -7.79 -14.97 -3.74
C PHE A 8 -6.76 -13.92 -3.29
N GLN A 9 -6.39 -13.00 -4.18
CA GLN A 9 -5.51 -11.88 -3.85
C GLN A 9 -6.12 -10.97 -2.79
N LEU A 10 -7.38 -10.56 -2.96
CA LEU A 10 -8.06 -9.67 -2.01
C LEU A 10 -8.18 -10.29 -0.61
N LEU A 11 -8.44 -11.60 -0.55
CA LEU A 11 -8.52 -12.35 0.69
C LEU A 11 -7.14 -12.48 1.36
N THR A 12 -6.07 -12.69 0.57
CA THR A 12 -4.70 -12.76 1.08
C THR A 12 -4.22 -11.40 1.62
N ASP A 13 -4.48 -10.31 0.89
CA ASP A 13 -4.11 -8.94 1.26
C ASP A 13 -4.83 -8.50 2.57
N ALA A 14 -6.07 -8.96 2.79
CA ALA A 14 -6.83 -8.68 4.01
C ALA A 14 -6.45 -9.57 5.21
N ILE A 15 -6.07 -10.82 4.96
CA ILE A 15 -5.76 -11.78 6.03
C ILE A 15 -4.48 -11.41 6.77
N ILE A 16 -3.43 -10.95 6.08
CA ILE A 16 -2.12 -10.72 6.73
C ILE A 16 -2.23 -9.70 7.88
N PRO A 17 -2.83 -8.51 7.71
CA PRO A 17 -3.02 -7.55 8.81
C PRO A 17 -3.88 -8.08 9.95
N LEU A 18 -4.91 -8.88 9.65
CA LEU A 18 -5.78 -9.48 10.66
C LEU A 18 -5.04 -10.55 11.48
N LEU A 19 -4.27 -11.41 10.83
CA LEU A 19 -3.40 -12.37 11.53
C LEU A 19 -2.33 -11.64 12.34
N GLY A 20 -1.78 -10.55 11.79
CA GLY A 20 -0.91 -9.62 12.50
C GLY A 20 -1.50 -9.20 13.84
N TYR A 21 -2.72 -8.66 13.82
CA TYR A 21 -3.39 -8.21 15.04
C TYR A 21 -3.74 -9.35 16.01
N PHE A 22 -4.36 -10.43 15.53
CA PHE A 22 -4.93 -11.46 16.41
C PHE A 22 -3.95 -12.55 16.85
N LEU A 23 -3.01 -12.95 15.99
CA LEU A 23 -2.07 -14.04 16.27
C LEU A 23 -0.68 -13.53 16.65
N TRP A 24 -0.19 -12.51 15.96
CA TRP A 24 1.17 -11.98 16.14
C TRP A 24 1.21 -10.71 17.01
N HIS A 25 0.06 -10.34 17.61
CA HIS A 25 -0.08 -9.19 18.51
C HIS A 25 0.54 -7.89 17.98
N TRP A 26 0.43 -7.67 16.67
CA TRP A 26 0.85 -6.43 16.05
C TRP A 26 0.03 -5.27 16.61
N ASN A 27 0.72 -4.22 17.05
CA ASN A 27 0.08 -2.96 17.36
C ASN A 27 -0.41 -2.27 16.07
N LEU A 28 -1.29 -1.28 16.24
CA LEU A 28 -1.82 -0.52 15.10
C LEU A 28 -0.74 0.09 14.20
N TYR A 29 0.35 0.61 14.77
CA TYR A 29 1.41 1.24 13.97
C TYR A 29 2.14 0.23 13.08
N PHE A 30 2.39 -0.98 13.58
CA PHE A 30 3.01 -2.07 12.84
C PHE A 30 2.19 -2.46 11.60
N ILE A 31 0.86 -2.54 11.76
CA ILE A 31 -0.07 -2.80 10.66
C ILE A 31 -0.03 -1.66 9.64
N VAL A 32 -0.02 -0.42 10.12
CA VAL A 32 0.09 0.77 9.27
C VAL A 32 1.42 0.80 8.50
N LEU A 33 2.54 0.43 9.14
CA LEU A 33 3.84 0.28 8.48
C LEU A 33 3.81 -0.79 7.39
N PHE A 34 3.18 -1.95 7.65
CA PHE A 34 2.99 -2.99 6.63
C PHE A 34 2.25 -2.43 5.40
N TYR A 35 1.15 -1.70 5.61
CA TYR A 35 0.42 -1.05 4.51
C TYR A 35 1.22 0.07 3.82
N LEU A 36 2.04 0.82 4.55
CA LEU A 36 2.94 1.82 3.94
C LEU A 36 4.00 1.18 3.05
N LEU A 37 4.55 0.02 3.44
CA LEU A 37 5.49 -0.74 2.63
C LEU A 37 4.80 -1.34 1.40
N ASP A 38 3.57 -1.85 1.54
CA ASP A 38 2.78 -2.32 0.39
C ASP A 38 2.47 -1.18 -0.58
N TYR A 39 2.15 -0.01 -0.05
CA TYR A 39 1.94 1.21 -0.83
C TYR A 39 3.22 1.67 -1.53
N LEU A 40 4.37 1.61 -0.86
CA LEU A 40 5.68 1.88 -1.48
C LEU A 40 5.97 0.92 -2.62
N ALA A 41 5.70 -0.38 -2.44
CA ALA A 41 5.84 -1.36 -3.51
C ALA A 41 4.94 -0.99 -4.69
N TYR A 42 3.69 -0.60 -4.43
CA TYR A 42 2.77 -0.16 -5.46
C TYR A 42 3.24 1.10 -6.22
N GLU A 43 3.83 2.08 -5.52
CA GLU A 43 4.51 3.23 -6.14
C GLU A 43 5.65 2.79 -7.06
N VAL A 44 6.58 1.98 -6.56
CA VAL A 44 7.74 1.48 -7.33
C VAL A 44 7.27 0.72 -8.57
N PHE A 45 6.30 -0.17 -8.43
CA PHE A 45 5.78 -0.94 -9.57
C PHE A 45 5.05 -0.08 -10.60
N SER A 46 4.46 1.06 -10.22
CA SER A 46 3.89 2.02 -11.17
C SER A 46 4.98 2.66 -12.06
N HIS A 47 6.15 2.99 -11.49
CA HIS A 47 7.31 3.45 -12.27
C HIS A 47 7.86 2.35 -13.18
N ILE A 48 7.96 1.11 -12.68
CA ILE A 48 8.39 -0.05 -13.49
C ILE A 48 7.42 -0.31 -14.65
N LYS A 49 6.10 -0.25 -14.42
CA LYS A 49 5.07 -0.39 -15.46
C LYS A 49 5.26 0.67 -16.55
N ALA A 50 5.42 1.93 -16.17
CA ALA A 50 5.60 3.02 -17.12
C ALA A 50 6.88 2.87 -17.96
N ASN A 51 8.01 2.50 -17.33
CA ASN A 51 9.26 2.23 -18.04
C ASN A 51 9.11 1.06 -19.04
N LYS A 52 8.38 0.00 -18.64
CA LYS A 52 8.14 -1.15 -19.53
C LYS A 52 7.27 -0.79 -20.74
N VAL A 53 6.23 0.04 -20.56
CA VAL A 53 5.43 0.56 -21.69
C VAL A 53 6.30 1.37 -22.65
N GLN A 54 7.14 2.27 -22.10
CA GLN A 54 7.95 3.16 -22.92
C GLN A 54 8.99 2.40 -23.76
N THR A 55 9.71 1.47 -23.14
CA THR A 55 10.71 0.61 -23.82
C THR A 55 10.08 -0.29 -24.88
N THR A 56 8.89 -0.85 -24.61
CA THR A 56 8.21 -1.75 -25.55
C THR A 56 7.65 -1.00 -26.76
N LEU A 57 7.12 0.21 -26.57
CA LEU A 57 6.55 1.03 -27.65
C LEU A 57 7.58 1.89 -28.39
N LYS A 58 8.88 1.80 -28.03
CA LYS A 58 9.99 2.63 -28.55
C LYS A 58 9.63 4.13 -28.63
N ARG A 59 8.82 4.62 -27.69
CA ARG A 59 8.47 6.05 -27.62
C ARG A 59 9.62 6.78 -26.94
N GLU A 60 9.93 7.98 -27.42
CA GLU A 60 10.83 8.91 -26.73
C GLU A 60 10.41 9.07 -25.27
N GLN A 61 11.38 9.36 -24.40
CA GLN A 61 11.19 9.51 -22.97
C GLN A 61 10.11 10.55 -22.70
N SER A 62 8.94 10.04 -22.31
CA SER A 62 7.76 10.87 -22.21
C SER A 62 7.93 11.79 -21.01
N ILE A 63 7.94 13.10 -21.26
CA ILE A 63 7.85 14.13 -20.22
C ILE A 63 6.68 13.85 -19.26
N ALA A 64 5.64 13.15 -19.73
CA ALA A 64 4.50 12.74 -18.89
C ALA A 64 4.88 11.75 -17.78
N TRP A 65 5.82 10.82 -18.00
CA TRP A 65 6.32 9.92 -16.94
C TRP A 65 6.96 10.72 -15.82
N LEU A 66 7.85 11.65 -16.16
CA LEU A 66 8.55 12.47 -15.17
C LEU A 66 7.56 13.35 -14.39
N LYS A 67 6.67 14.08 -15.09
CA LYS A 67 5.70 14.99 -14.45
C LYS A 67 4.74 14.24 -13.54
N LEU A 68 4.07 13.20 -14.06
CA LEU A 68 3.07 12.46 -13.27
C LEU A 68 3.73 11.57 -12.21
N GLY A 69 4.91 11.05 -12.48
CA GLY A 69 5.71 10.29 -11.53
C GLY A 69 6.16 11.12 -10.34
N ILE A 70 6.60 12.37 -10.57
CA ILE A 70 6.93 13.30 -9.48
C ILE A 70 5.69 13.65 -8.66
N VAL A 71 4.56 13.94 -9.31
CA VAL A 71 3.29 14.22 -8.60
C VAL A 71 2.89 13.02 -7.74
N SER A 72 2.97 11.81 -8.28
CA SER A 72 2.71 10.56 -7.58
C SER A 72 3.61 10.35 -6.36
N ALA A 73 4.92 10.56 -6.54
CA ALA A 73 5.90 10.42 -5.46
C ALA A 73 5.68 11.47 -4.35
N LEU A 74 5.40 12.72 -4.72
CA LEU A 74 5.07 13.77 -3.75
C LEU A 74 3.80 13.44 -2.98
N LEU A 75 2.77 12.94 -3.65
CA LEU A 75 1.53 12.56 -3.01
C LEU A 75 1.72 11.35 -2.07
N PHE A 76 2.58 10.39 -2.43
CA PHE A 76 3.00 9.30 -1.54
C PHE A 76 3.68 9.84 -0.27
N ILE A 77 4.62 10.78 -0.42
CA ILE A 77 5.32 11.41 0.73
C ILE A 77 4.31 12.14 1.62
N VAL A 78 3.39 12.92 1.05
CA VAL A 78 2.33 13.61 1.78
C VAL A 78 1.46 12.62 2.56
N ASN A 79 1.08 11.49 1.94
CA ASN A 79 0.35 10.42 2.62
C ASN A 79 1.17 9.84 3.78
N CYS A 80 2.47 9.57 3.58
CA CYS A 80 3.34 9.06 4.64
C CYS A 80 3.39 10.03 5.83
N VAL A 81 3.60 11.32 5.58
CA VAL A 81 3.61 12.35 6.63
C VAL A 81 2.27 12.41 7.35
N LEU A 82 1.16 12.41 6.61
CA LEU A 82 -0.17 12.45 7.19
C LEU A 82 -0.47 11.22 8.06
N VAL A 83 0.00 10.03 7.67
CA VAL A 83 -0.08 8.83 8.49
C VAL A 83 0.68 9.00 9.79
N GLN A 84 1.92 9.53 9.77
CA GLN A 84 2.67 9.79 11.01
C GLN A 84 1.94 10.78 11.93
N LEU A 85 1.36 11.85 11.36
CA LEU A 85 0.56 12.82 12.12
C LEU A 85 -0.69 12.17 12.72
N THR A 86 -1.37 11.31 11.94
CA THR A 86 -2.56 10.55 12.39
C THR A 86 -2.22 9.63 13.55
N MET A 87 -1.11 8.90 13.44
CA MET A 87 -0.66 8.01 14.51
C MET A 87 -0.25 8.77 15.77
N LYS A 88 0.35 9.95 15.63
CA LYS A 88 0.64 10.82 16.78
C LYS A 88 -0.61 11.37 17.44
N ALA A 89 -1.67 11.62 16.69
CA ALA A 89 -2.96 12.07 17.24
C ALA A 89 -3.71 10.94 17.97
N ILE A 90 -3.69 9.72 17.42
CA ILE A 90 -4.34 8.54 18.04
C ILE A 90 -3.53 8.06 19.26
N VAL A 91 -2.20 7.99 19.14
CA VAL A 91 -1.29 7.51 20.20
C VAL A 91 -0.22 8.58 20.47
N PRO A 92 -0.49 9.58 21.33
CA PRO A 92 0.44 10.68 21.59
C PRO A 92 1.80 10.25 22.14
N THR A 93 1.85 9.12 22.84
CA THR A 93 3.07 8.57 23.45
C THR A 93 3.94 7.76 22.48
N ILE A 94 3.55 7.66 21.20
CA ILE A 94 4.29 6.84 20.23
C ILE A 94 5.71 7.36 20.00
N ASP A 95 6.66 6.42 20.02
CA ASP A 95 8.05 6.60 19.61
C ASP A 95 8.28 5.88 18.28
N PHE A 96 8.20 6.64 17.18
CA PHE A 96 8.28 6.10 15.83
C PHE A 96 9.61 5.39 15.54
N THR A 97 10.72 5.87 16.11
CA THR A 97 12.04 5.27 15.87
C THR A 97 12.10 3.89 16.51
N LYS A 98 11.60 3.79 17.74
CA LYS A 98 11.51 2.51 18.45
C LYS A 98 10.59 1.54 17.71
N GLU A 99 9.43 2.00 17.26
CA GLU A 99 8.47 1.16 16.55
C GLU A 99 8.97 0.70 15.17
N LEU A 100 9.68 1.55 14.43
CA LEU A 100 10.32 1.15 13.16
C LEU A 100 11.43 0.11 13.38
N SER A 101 12.24 0.30 14.42
CA SER A 101 13.25 -0.68 14.80
C SER A 101 12.61 -1.99 15.26
N ALA A 102 11.52 -1.90 16.03
CA ALA A 102 10.73 -3.05 16.42
C ALA A 102 10.14 -3.75 15.19
N PHE A 103 9.65 -3.02 14.18
CA PHE A 103 9.16 -3.62 12.93
C PHE A 103 10.17 -4.53 12.25
N TRP A 104 11.42 -4.10 12.21
CA TRP A 104 12.48 -4.91 11.63
C TRP A 104 12.84 -6.12 12.49
N ASN A 105 13.04 -5.89 13.79
CA ASN A 105 13.63 -6.84 14.72
C ASN A 105 12.60 -7.64 15.52
N TYR A 106 11.30 -7.48 15.24
CA TYR A 106 10.23 -8.17 15.95
C TYR A 106 10.42 -9.66 15.78
N LYS A 107 10.67 -10.37 16.89
CA LYS A 107 10.86 -11.81 16.86
C LYS A 107 9.54 -12.48 17.19
N ASP A 108 9.00 -13.15 16.18
CA ASP A 108 7.93 -14.12 16.38
C ASP A 108 8.41 -15.49 15.93
N MET A 109 8.08 -16.53 16.70
CA MET A 109 8.54 -17.91 16.48
C MET A 109 10.08 -18.06 16.36
N GLY A 110 10.85 -17.13 16.95
CA GLY A 110 12.32 -17.13 16.90
C GLY A 110 12.96 -16.51 15.65
N ILE A 111 12.16 -16.00 14.71
CA ILE A 111 12.64 -15.35 13.47
C ILE A 111 12.23 -13.88 13.49
N GLU A 112 13.14 -13.00 13.04
CA GLU A 112 12.86 -11.58 12.86
C GLU A 112 11.91 -11.38 11.67
N GLN A 113 10.74 -10.84 11.97
CA GLN A 113 9.59 -10.82 11.06
C GLN A 113 9.84 -9.92 9.83
N GLY A 114 10.66 -8.87 9.98
CA GLY A 114 11.04 -7.99 8.88
C GLY A 114 11.68 -8.74 7.70
N TYR A 115 12.49 -9.77 7.97
CA TYR A 115 13.11 -10.60 6.92
C TYR A 115 12.11 -11.44 6.13
N PHE A 116 10.94 -11.74 6.69
CA PHE A 116 9.91 -12.49 5.99
C PHE A 116 8.93 -11.53 5.28
N LEU A 117 8.51 -10.47 5.96
CA LEU A 117 7.52 -9.53 5.46
C LEU A 117 8.01 -8.77 4.22
N LEU A 118 9.26 -8.31 4.19
CA LEU A 118 9.75 -7.52 3.06
C LEU A 118 9.82 -8.32 1.75
N PRO A 119 10.42 -9.53 1.72
CA PRO A 119 10.35 -10.38 0.54
C PRO A 119 8.92 -10.71 0.15
N LEU A 120 8.02 -10.93 1.12
CA LEU A 120 6.62 -11.22 0.85
C LEU A 120 5.92 -10.03 0.16
N ILE A 121 6.12 -8.81 0.66
CA ILE A 121 5.56 -7.58 0.07
C ILE A 121 6.12 -7.36 -1.33
N ALA A 122 7.44 -7.50 -1.52
CA ALA A 122 8.07 -7.38 -2.82
C ALA A 122 7.55 -8.43 -3.81
N PHE A 123 7.41 -9.68 -3.35
CA PHE A 123 6.86 -10.78 -4.13
C PHE A 123 5.39 -10.56 -4.49
N ALA A 124 4.56 -10.12 -3.54
CA ALA A 124 3.15 -9.79 -3.77
C ALA A 124 3.00 -8.63 -4.77
N GLY A 125 3.83 -7.58 -4.64
CA GLY A 125 3.92 -6.50 -5.61
C GLY A 125 4.31 -7.01 -7.01
N TYR A 126 5.33 -7.88 -7.10
CA TYR A 126 5.75 -8.48 -8.36
C TYR A 126 4.66 -9.38 -8.97
N GLN A 127 3.96 -10.18 -8.16
CA GLN A 127 2.85 -10.99 -8.61
C GLN A 127 1.72 -10.13 -9.17
N ARG A 128 1.32 -9.06 -8.47
CA ARG A 128 0.31 -8.11 -8.97
C ARG A 128 0.77 -7.47 -10.29
N TYR A 129 2.04 -7.04 -10.38
CA TYR A 129 2.62 -6.55 -11.63
C TYR A 129 2.52 -7.56 -12.78
N LYS A 130 2.93 -8.82 -12.54
CA LYS A 130 2.88 -9.86 -13.56
C LYS A 130 1.44 -10.18 -13.99
N MET A 131 0.55 -10.39 -13.02
CA MET A 131 -0.83 -10.81 -13.26
C MET A 131 -1.67 -9.72 -13.92
N GLU A 132 -1.61 -8.49 -13.41
CA GLU A 132 -2.48 -7.41 -13.87
C GLU A 132 -1.97 -6.73 -15.13
N PHE A 133 -0.66 -6.72 -15.37
CA PHE A 133 -0.06 -5.90 -16.42
C PHE A 133 0.67 -6.70 -17.50
N LEU A 134 1.51 -7.68 -17.14
CA LEU A 134 2.23 -8.47 -18.14
C LEU A 134 1.35 -9.52 -18.81
N MET A 135 0.65 -10.35 -18.01
CA MET A 135 -0.14 -11.47 -18.51
C MET A 135 -1.43 -11.04 -19.23
N THR A 136 -1.93 -9.85 -18.94
CA THR A 136 -3.08 -9.23 -19.62
C THR A 136 -2.72 -8.53 -20.93
N GLY A 137 -1.42 -8.45 -21.26
CA GLY A 137 -0.92 -7.76 -22.45
C GLY A 137 -1.13 -6.23 -22.40
N LEU A 138 -1.39 -5.65 -21.22
CA LEU A 138 -1.63 -4.21 -21.08
C LEU A 138 -0.42 -3.36 -21.49
N VAL A 139 0.79 -3.93 -21.45
CA VAL A 139 2.04 -3.28 -21.91
C VAL A 139 1.88 -2.60 -23.28
N GLN A 140 1.10 -3.21 -24.18
CA GLN A 140 0.92 -2.72 -25.55
C GLN A 140 -0.25 -1.75 -25.71
N LYS A 141 -1.17 -1.69 -24.73
CA LYS A 141 -2.47 -1.00 -24.86
C LYS A 141 -2.60 0.23 -23.97
N ILE A 142 -1.96 0.22 -22.80
CA ILE A 142 -2.12 1.28 -21.81
C ILE A 142 -1.13 2.42 -22.04
N SER A 143 -1.57 3.65 -21.83
CA SER A 143 -0.68 4.82 -21.86
C SER A 143 -0.07 5.09 -20.48
N ILE A 144 1.09 5.78 -20.46
CA ILE A 144 1.72 6.27 -19.22
C ILE A 144 0.75 7.14 -18.43
N HIS A 145 -0.02 7.99 -19.12
CA HIS A 145 -1.03 8.83 -18.49
C HIS A 145 -2.09 7.98 -17.78
N GLN A 146 -2.63 6.94 -18.42
CA GLN A 146 -3.61 6.05 -17.80
C GLN A 146 -3.06 5.31 -16.57
N ILE A 147 -1.78 4.89 -16.60
CA ILE A 147 -1.11 4.26 -15.44
C ILE A 147 -1.11 5.24 -14.26
N PHE A 148 -0.56 6.44 -14.44
CA PHE A 148 -0.42 7.38 -13.34
C PHE A 148 -1.73 8.03 -12.91
N THR A 149 -2.68 8.29 -13.80
CA THR A 149 -3.97 8.88 -13.39
C THR A 149 -4.76 7.91 -12.52
N LYS A 150 -4.79 6.61 -12.86
CA LYS A 150 -5.39 5.58 -11.98
C LYS A 150 -4.64 5.45 -10.66
N HIS A 151 -3.31 5.56 -10.69
CA HIS A 151 -2.47 5.49 -9.49
C HIS A 151 -2.72 6.69 -8.57
N ILE A 152 -2.58 7.91 -9.07
CA ILE A 152 -2.84 9.17 -8.35
C ILE A 152 -4.27 9.19 -7.79
N GLN A 153 -5.27 8.73 -8.53
CA GLN A 153 -6.63 8.60 -8.02
C GLN A 153 -6.70 7.68 -6.78
N ALA A 154 -6.00 6.55 -6.80
CA ALA A 154 -5.88 5.67 -5.64
C ALA A 154 -5.25 6.39 -4.44
N GLN A 155 -4.18 7.14 -4.69
CA GLN A 155 -3.46 7.90 -3.66
C GLN A 155 -4.31 9.02 -3.05
N LEU A 156 -5.14 9.69 -3.85
CA LEU A 156 -6.07 10.72 -3.39
C LEU A 156 -7.20 10.13 -2.55
N ILE A 157 -7.70 8.95 -2.93
CA ILE A 157 -8.71 8.21 -2.16
C ILE A 157 -8.12 7.79 -0.81
N ALA A 158 -6.89 7.25 -0.80
CA ALA A 158 -6.18 6.92 0.43
C ALA A 158 -5.95 8.17 1.30
N PHE A 159 -5.52 9.28 0.70
CA PHE A 159 -5.35 10.56 1.39
C PHE A 159 -6.66 11.01 2.06
N GLY A 160 -7.79 10.94 1.36
CA GLY A 160 -9.09 11.28 1.91
C GLY A 160 -9.46 10.43 3.12
N PHE A 161 -9.21 9.11 3.06
CA PHE A 161 -9.45 8.21 4.19
C PHE A 161 -8.54 8.50 5.40
N ILE A 162 -7.24 8.74 5.16
CA ILE A 162 -6.30 9.07 6.23
C ILE A 162 -6.64 10.43 6.84
N ALA A 163 -6.92 11.45 6.03
CA ALA A 163 -7.31 12.78 6.49
C ALA A 163 -8.61 12.76 7.29
N PHE A 164 -9.59 11.96 6.85
CA PHE A 164 -10.83 11.74 7.60
C PHE A 164 -10.55 11.09 8.96
N THR A 165 -9.71 10.05 8.99
CA THR A 165 -9.32 9.37 10.23
C THR A 165 -8.56 10.30 11.17
N PHE A 166 -7.67 11.14 10.64
CA PHE A 166 -6.98 12.19 11.38
C PHE A 166 -7.96 13.18 12.00
N GLY A 167 -8.89 13.72 11.22
CA GLY A 167 -9.92 14.64 11.73
C GLY A 167 -10.79 14.01 12.82
N LEU A 168 -11.20 12.76 12.64
CA LEU A 168 -11.96 12.00 13.63
C LEU A 168 -11.18 11.78 14.94
N SER A 169 -9.86 11.59 14.87
CA SER A 169 -9.04 11.34 16.06
C SER A 169 -9.08 12.48 17.09
N PHE A 170 -9.39 13.71 16.67
CA PHE A 170 -9.57 14.85 17.58
C PHE A 170 -10.93 14.85 18.29
N LEU A 171 -11.93 14.15 17.74
CA LEU A 171 -13.25 14.05 18.32
C LEU A 171 -13.32 12.84 19.26
N ILE A 172 -12.91 11.68 18.77
CA ILE A 172 -13.01 10.40 19.48
C ILE A 172 -11.82 9.52 19.07
N VAL A 173 -11.12 8.97 20.07
CA VAL A 173 -10.09 7.94 19.87
C VAL A 173 -10.72 6.56 20.10
N PHE A 174 -10.74 5.74 19.06
CA PHE A 174 -11.32 4.40 19.12
C PHE A 174 -10.30 3.35 19.60
N PRO A 175 -10.75 2.16 20.01
CA PRO A 175 -9.86 1.02 20.21
C PRO A 175 -9.13 0.62 18.90
N GLU A 176 -7.91 0.11 19.01
CA GLU A 176 -7.05 -0.23 17.85
C GLU A 176 -7.73 -1.12 16.81
N ILE A 177 -8.50 -2.12 17.24
CA ILE A 177 -9.22 -3.05 16.36
C ILE A 177 -10.16 -2.33 15.39
N VAL A 178 -10.76 -1.20 15.79
CA VAL A 178 -11.68 -0.44 14.92
C VAL A 178 -10.92 0.15 13.74
N TYR A 179 -9.70 0.67 13.98
CA TYR A 179 -8.84 1.18 12.92
C TYR A 179 -8.35 0.06 12.01
N VAL A 180 -7.94 -1.09 12.58
CA VAL A 180 -7.49 -2.26 11.80
C VAL A 180 -8.60 -2.74 10.86
N LEU A 181 -9.80 -2.97 11.38
CA LEU A 181 -10.95 -3.38 10.58
C LEU A 181 -11.32 -2.31 9.55
N GLY A 182 -11.26 -1.03 9.94
CA GLY A 182 -11.50 0.10 9.03
C GLY A 182 -10.55 0.10 7.83
N ILE A 183 -9.24 -0.09 8.07
CA ILE A 183 -8.24 -0.15 7.01
C ILE A 183 -8.47 -1.37 6.11
N VAL A 184 -8.68 -2.56 6.70
CA VAL A 184 -8.90 -3.80 5.93
C VAL A 184 -10.17 -3.70 5.08
N LEU A 185 -11.27 -3.19 5.64
CA LEU A 185 -12.52 -2.98 4.90
C LEU A 185 -12.35 -1.94 3.80
N PHE A 186 -11.72 -0.81 4.10
CA PHE A 186 -11.52 0.26 3.12
C PHE A 186 -10.66 -0.21 1.94
N THR A 187 -9.54 -0.86 2.23
CA THR A 187 -8.63 -1.40 1.19
C THR A 187 -9.29 -2.51 0.39
N GLY A 188 -10.00 -3.43 1.05
CA GLY A 188 -10.75 -4.50 0.39
C GLY A 188 -11.86 -3.96 -0.52
N LEU A 189 -12.69 -3.03 -0.03
CA LEU A 189 -13.73 -2.38 -0.84
C LEU A 189 -13.13 -1.63 -2.02
N TYR A 190 -12.06 -0.87 -1.80
CA TYR A 190 -11.36 -0.15 -2.87
C TYR A 190 -10.88 -1.12 -3.96
N GLN A 191 -10.19 -2.20 -3.60
CA GLN A 191 -9.73 -3.21 -4.55
C GLN A 191 -10.88 -3.92 -5.28
N PHE A 192 -11.99 -4.16 -4.59
CA PHE A 192 -13.17 -4.78 -5.18
C PHE A 192 -13.78 -3.91 -6.29
N PHE A 193 -14.00 -2.62 -6.01
CA PHE A 193 -14.60 -1.66 -6.95
C PHE A 193 -13.64 -1.17 -8.03
N ARG A 194 -12.32 -1.28 -7.82
CA ARG A 194 -11.32 -0.96 -8.81
C ARG A 194 -11.44 -1.90 -10.02
N LYS A 195 -11.80 -1.33 -11.17
CA LYS A 195 -11.85 -1.97 -12.50
C LYS A 195 -10.62 -1.62 -13.36
#